data_AF-A0A7J7L6B9-F1
#
_entry.id   AF-A0A7J7L6B9-F1
#
_cell.length_a   1.000
_cell.length_b   1.000
_cell.length_c   1.000
_cell.angle_alpha   90.00
_cell.angle_beta   90.00
_cell.angle_gamma   90.00
#
_symmetry.space_group_name_H-M   'P 1'
#
loop_
_entity.id
_entity.type
_entity.pdbx_description
1 polymer ?
#
loop_
_entity_poly.entity_id
_entity_poly.type
_entity_poly.pdbx_seq_one_letter_code
_entity_poly.pdbx_strand_id
1 'polypeptide(L)'
;MECVFGMVGNGFTLVVADTSAVNSILVHKSNEDKIMVLDSHKLLGASGESGDRVQFTEYIQKNVALYQFRNGIPLTTAAAANFTRGELATALRKLING
;
A
#
# COMPACT_ATOMS: atom_id res chain seq x y z
N MET A 1 -10.43 -12.49 6.90
CA MET A 1 -8.97 -12.67 6.71
C MET A 1 -8.69 -12.37 5.26
N GLU A 2 -7.77 -11.43 5.00
CA GLU A 2 -7.38 -11.03 3.65
C GLU A 2 -6.04 -11.68 3.30
N CYS A 3 -5.78 -11.87 2.02
CA CYS A 3 -4.56 -12.50 1.54
C CYS A 3 -3.92 -11.63 0.46
N VAL A 4 -2.67 -11.24 0.69
CA VAL A 4 -1.84 -10.53 -0.29
C VAL A 4 -0.51 -11.26 -0.40
N PHE A 5 -0.09 -11.55 -1.63
CA PHE A 5 1.21 -12.15 -1.88
C PHE A 5 1.79 -11.63 -3.19
N GLY A 6 3.11 -11.76 -3.35
CA GLY A 6 3.81 -11.32 -4.55
C GLY A 6 4.89 -12.30 -4.96
N MET A 7 5.18 -12.33 -6.25
CA MET A 7 6.27 -13.09 -6.84
C MET A 7 7.09 -12.19 -7.74
N VAL A 8 8.42 -12.33 -7.65
CA VAL A 8 9.36 -11.66 -8.55
C VAL A 8 9.91 -12.70 -9.52
N GLY A 9 9.75 -12.43 -10.81
CA GLY A 9 10.35 -13.22 -11.89
C GLY A 9 11.47 -12.43 -12.56
N ASN A 10 12.10 -13.05 -13.57
CA ASN A 10 13.11 -12.34 -14.37
C ASN A 10 12.43 -11.30 -15.27
N GLY A 11 12.60 -10.02 -14.94
CA GLY A 11 12.03 -8.90 -15.71
C GLY A 11 10.58 -8.53 -15.38
N PHE A 12 9.96 -9.16 -14.37
CA PHE A 12 8.60 -8.82 -13.96
C PHE A 12 8.33 -9.06 -12.48
N THR A 13 7.24 -8.50 -11.98
CA THR A 13 6.73 -8.75 -10.62
C THR A 13 5.22 -8.89 -10.69
N LEU A 14 4.68 -9.86 -9.95
CA LEU A 14 3.25 -10.09 -9.79
C LEU A 14 2.87 -9.74 -8.35
N VAL A 15 1.78 -8.99 -8.19
CA VAL A 15 1.12 -8.74 -6.91
C VAL A 15 -0.30 -9.28 -7.01
N VAL A 16 -0.69 -10.14 -6.08
CA VAL A 16 -2.01 -10.75 -6.03
C VAL A 16 -2.64 -10.43 -4.69
N ALA A 17 -3.90 -10.03 -4.71
CA ALA A 17 -4.71 -9.82 -3.52
C ALA A 17 -6.09 -10.44 -3.71
N ASP A 18 -6.68 -10.92 -2.61
CA ASP A 18 -8.08 -11.33 -2.62
C ASP A 18 -9.01 -10.12 -2.79
N THR A 19 -10.23 -10.36 -3.27
CA THR A 19 -11.20 -9.29 -3.56
C THR A 19 -12.30 -9.17 -2.52
N SER A 20 -12.22 -9.94 -1.43
CA SER A 20 -13.30 -10.05 -0.45
C SER A 20 -13.17 -9.02 0.68
N ALA A 21 -14.20 -8.22 0.88
CA ALA A 21 -14.39 -7.32 2.02
C ALA A 21 -15.25 -8.04 3.06
N VAL A 22 -14.66 -8.56 4.13
CA VAL A 22 -15.36 -9.37 5.15
C VAL A 22 -15.28 -8.67 6.50
N ASN A 23 -16.42 -8.49 7.16
CA ASN A 23 -16.50 -8.07 8.55
C ASN A 23 -17.32 -9.10 9.34
N SER A 24 -16.74 -9.66 10.40
CA SER A 24 -17.31 -10.80 11.13
C SER A 24 -17.62 -11.97 10.17
N ILE A 25 -18.87 -12.42 10.09
CA ILE A 25 -19.33 -13.47 9.18
C ILE A 25 -19.92 -12.95 7.86
N LEU A 26 -20.03 -11.63 7.70
CA LEU A 26 -20.68 -11.00 6.54
C LEU A 26 -19.64 -10.57 5.50
N VAL A 27 -19.87 -11.00 4.26
CA VAL A 27 -19.15 -10.49 3.09
C VAL A 27 -19.88 -9.23 2.62
N HIS A 28 -19.27 -8.06 2.85
CA HIS A 28 -19.82 -6.78 2.43
C HIS A 28 -19.65 -6.53 0.93
N LYS A 29 -18.54 -7.00 0.36
CA LYS A 29 -18.21 -6.83 -1.06
C LYS A 29 -17.27 -7.95 -1.51
N SER A 30 -17.41 -8.42 -2.73
CA SER A 30 -16.54 -9.46 -3.33
C SER A 30 -15.63 -8.93 -4.44
N ASN A 31 -15.60 -7.60 -4.62
CA ASN A 31 -14.84 -6.91 -5.65
C ASN A 31 -14.15 -5.65 -5.08
N GLU A 32 -13.51 -5.79 -3.92
CA GLU A 32 -12.66 -4.74 -3.33
C GLU A 32 -11.25 -4.88 -3.89
N ASP A 33 -10.73 -3.80 -4.50
CA ASP A 33 -9.34 -3.77 -4.94
C ASP A 33 -8.42 -3.43 -3.77
N LYS A 34 -7.42 -4.28 -3.57
CA LYS A 34 -6.43 -4.19 -2.49
C LYS A 34 -5.04 -3.80 -2.95
N ILE A 35 -4.89 -3.54 -4.25
CA ILE A 35 -3.63 -3.15 -4.87
C ILE A 35 -3.73 -1.68 -5.27
N MET A 36 -2.91 -0.84 -4.64
CA MET A 36 -2.82 0.57 -4.98
C MET A 36 -1.72 0.81 -6.01
N VAL A 37 -2.03 1.57 -7.06
CA VAL A 37 -1.03 2.04 -8.03
C VAL A 37 -0.32 3.26 -7.46
N LEU A 38 1.00 3.17 -7.24
CA LEU A 38 1.79 4.28 -6.70
C LEU A 38 2.34 5.20 -7.79
N ASP A 39 2.82 4.60 -8.88
CA ASP A 39 3.25 5.29 -10.09
C ASP A 39 3.22 4.31 -11.29
N SER A 40 3.77 4.71 -12.43
CA SER A 40 3.77 3.90 -13.66
C SER A 40 4.48 2.55 -13.54
N HIS A 41 5.35 2.34 -12.54
CA HIS A 41 6.17 1.13 -12.37
C HIS A 41 6.13 0.57 -10.95
N LYS A 42 5.18 1.00 -10.10
CA LYS A 42 5.10 0.59 -8.68
C LYS A 42 3.67 0.33 -8.25
N LEU A 43 3.48 -0.82 -7.61
CA LEU A 43 2.22 -1.26 -7.01
C LEU A 43 2.44 -1.50 -5.52
N LEU A 44 1.41 -1.25 -4.73
CA LEU A 44 1.38 -1.49 -3.28
C LEU A 44 0.17 -2.35 -2.94
N GLY A 45 0.41 -3.63 -2.69
CA GLY A 45 -0.59 -4.51 -2.08
C GLY A 45 -0.61 -4.30 -0.57
N ALA A 46 -1.78 -4.03 0.00
CA ALA A 46 -1.94 -3.84 1.43
C ALA A 46 -3.06 -4.73 1.97
N SER A 47 -2.85 -5.26 3.17
CA SER A 47 -3.83 -6.05 3.92
C SER A 47 -4.00 -5.44 5.30
N GLY A 48 -5.25 -5.40 5.78
CA GLY A 48 -5.59 -4.84 7.07
C GLY A 48 -7.03 -4.39 7.14
N GLU A 49 -7.39 -3.66 8.19
CA GLU A 49 -8.70 -3.04 8.26
C GLU A 49 -8.89 -2.05 7.11
N SER A 50 -10.07 -2.08 6.45
CA SER A 50 -10.32 -1.31 5.24
C SER A 50 -10.08 0.21 5.43
N GLY A 51 -10.46 0.76 6.60
CA GLY A 51 -10.23 2.17 6.92
C GLY A 51 -8.73 2.53 6.94
N ASP A 52 -7.94 1.82 7.74
CA ASP A 52 -6.49 2.06 7.85
C ASP A 52 -5.78 1.80 6.52
N ARG A 53 -6.20 0.76 5.80
CA ARG A 53 -5.65 0.39 4.49
C ARG A 53 -5.81 1.53 3.48
N VAL A 54 -7.02 2.06 3.34
CA VAL A 54 -7.29 3.17 2.40
C VAL A 54 -6.50 4.40 2.80
N GLN A 55 -6.60 4.82 4.06
CA GLN A 55 -5.93 6.04 4.55
C GLN A 55 -4.41 5.97 4.39
N PHE A 56 -3.80 4.85 4.75
CA PHE A 56 -2.35 4.70 4.67
C PHE A 56 -1.86 4.58 3.22
N THR A 57 -2.51 3.77 2.38
CA THR A 57 -2.08 3.60 0.98
C THR A 57 -2.25 4.87 0.16
N GLU A 58 -3.32 5.64 0.38
CA GLU A 58 -3.50 6.95 -0.25
C GLU A 58 -2.46 7.95 0.22
N TYR A 59 -2.19 8.00 1.53
CA TYR A 59 -1.14 8.86 2.08
C TYR A 59 0.21 8.60 1.41
N ILE A 60 0.61 7.33 1.26
CA ILE A 60 1.84 6.96 0.57
C ILE A 60 1.79 7.38 -0.90
N GLN A 61 0.70 7.08 -1.63
CA GLN A 61 0.56 7.45 -3.04
C GLN A 61 0.74 8.96 -3.26
N LYS A 62 0.06 9.79 -2.46
CA LYS A 62 0.13 11.25 -2.62
C LYS A 62 1.53 11.80 -2.30
N ASN A 63 2.22 11.25 -1.31
CA ASN A 63 3.58 11.69 -0.99
C ASN A 63 4.61 11.25 -2.05
N VAL A 64 4.46 10.05 -2.62
CA VAL A 64 5.29 9.60 -3.75
C VAL A 64 5.08 10.51 -4.96
N ALA A 65 3.82 10.83 -5.29
CA ALA A 65 3.49 11.76 -6.37
C ALA A 65 4.04 13.16 -6.09
N LEU A 66 3.86 13.69 -4.88
CA LEU A 66 4.38 14.99 -4.47
C LEU A 66 5.90 15.08 -4.58
N TYR A 67 6.62 14.02 -4.20
CA TYR A 67 8.07 13.96 -4.39
C TYR A 67 8.45 14.10 -5.86
N GLN A 68 7.75 13.39 -6.75
CA GLN A 68 8.00 13.46 -8.19
C GLN A 68 7.69 14.86 -8.73
N PHE A 69 6.60 15.50 -8.30
CA PHE A 69 6.28 16.88 -8.69
C PHE A 69 7.32 17.89 -8.24
N ARG A 70 7.86 17.74 -7.02
CA ARG A 70 8.85 18.68 -6.45
C ARG A 70 10.24 18.53 -7.06
N ASN A 71 10.67 17.30 -7.34
CA ASN A 71 12.04 17.01 -7.76
C ASN A 71 12.18 16.71 -9.26
N GLY A 72 11.05 16.56 -9.99
CA GLY A 72 11.04 16.22 -11.41
C GLY A 72 11.43 14.78 -11.73
N ILE A 73 11.77 13.96 -10.73
CA ILE A 73 12.20 12.56 -10.89
C ILE A 73 11.37 11.62 -10.00
N PRO A 74 10.97 10.43 -10.51
CA PRO A 74 10.25 9.45 -9.70
C PRO A 74 11.19 8.78 -8.69
N LEU A 75 10.63 8.38 -7.55
CA LEU A 75 11.38 7.60 -6.56
C LEU A 75 11.78 6.24 -7.14
N THR A 76 12.90 5.69 -6.67
CA THR A 76 13.22 4.27 -6.90
C THR A 76 12.32 3.40 -6.03
N THR A 77 12.11 2.14 -6.41
CA THR A 77 11.27 1.21 -5.64
C THR A 77 11.81 0.99 -4.23
N ALA A 78 13.14 0.91 -4.08
CA ALA A 78 13.78 0.82 -2.77
C ALA A 78 13.55 2.07 -1.90
N ALA A 79 13.61 3.27 -2.49
CA ALA A 79 13.35 4.51 -1.77
C ALA A 79 11.89 4.61 -1.33
N ALA A 80 10.94 4.27 -2.22
CA ALA A 80 9.52 4.23 -1.90
C ALA A 80 9.23 3.22 -0.76
N ALA A 81 9.79 2.01 -0.83
CA ALA A 81 9.63 1.00 0.21
C ALA A 81 10.22 1.44 1.56
N ASN A 82 11.38 2.10 1.56
CA ASN A 82 11.99 2.65 2.77
C ASN A 82 11.15 3.76 3.39
N PHE A 83 10.63 4.66 2.56
CA PHE A 83 9.70 5.71 2.98
C PHE A 83 8.43 5.11 3.61
N THR A 84 7.76 4.19 2.93
CA THR A 84 6.56 3.51 3.45
C THR A 84 6.80 2.85 4.80
N ARG A 85 7.91 2.13 4.95
CA ARG A 85 8.29 1.50 6.24
C ARG A 85 8.53 2.53 7.33
N GLY A 86 9.20 3.65 7.01
CA GLY A 86 9.48 4.73 7.94
C GLY A 86 8.22 5.41 8.46
N GLU A 87 7.27 5.68 7.55
CA GLU A 87 5.96 6.26 7.90
C GLU A 87 5.14 5.30 8.77
N LEU A 88 5.10 4.02 8.42
CA LEU A 88 4.42 3.00 9.24
C LEU A 88 5.05 2.91 10.64
N ALA A 89 6.38 2.88 10.72
CA ALA A 89 7.09 2.80 12.00
C ALA A 89 6.90 4.08 12.85
N THR A 90 6.71 5.23 12.22
CA THR A 90 6.40 6.49 12.91
C THR A 90 4.96 6.48 13.42
N ALA A 91 4.00 6.04 12.61
CA ALA A 91 2.60 5.91 12.99
C ALA A 91 2.41 5.00 14.21
N LEU A 92 3.10 3.84 14.24
CA LEU A 92 3.06 2.91 15.37
C LEU A 92 3.54 3.53 16.70
N ARG A 93 4.50 4.47 16.65
CA ARG A 93 5.06 5.09 17.87
C ARG A 93 4.28 6.31 18.34
N LYS A 94 3.56 7.00 17.44
CA LYS A 94 2.70 8.14 17.80
C LYS A 94 1.57 7.74 18.75
N LEU A 95 1.04 6.53 18.57
CA LEU A 95 -0.02 5.96 19.41
C LEU A 95 0.43 5.57 20.83
N ILE A 96 1.73 5.45 21.10
CA ILE A 96 2.26 5.03 22.41
C ILE A 96 2.52 6.23 23.33
N ASN A 97 2.68 7.43 22.76
CA ASN A 97 3.03 8.66 23.48
C ASN A 97 1.88 9.68 23.54
N GLY A 98 0.65 9.25 23.21
CA GLY A 98 -0.57 10.07 23.22
C GLY A 98 -1.53 9.65 24.32
#